data_AF-A0A379WLX8-F1
#
_entry.id   AF-A0A379WLX8-F1
#
_cell.length_a   1.000
_cell.length_b   1.000
_cell.length_c   1.000
_cell.angle_alpha   90.00
_cell.angle_beta   90.00
_cell.angle_gamma   90.00
#
_symmetry.space_group_name_H-M   'P 1'
#
loop_
_entity.id
_entity.type
_entity.pdbx_description
1 polymer ?
#
loop_
_entity_poly.entity_id
_entity_poly.type
_entity_poly.pdbx_seq_one_letter_code
_entity_poly.pdbx_strand_id
1 'polypeptide(L)'
;MTQLSSPLSQYWQTVVERLPEGFTETSLSAQAKSVLTFSDFALDSVIAHPEWLAELESASPQADEWRHYAGWLQEALAGVCDDASADAVN
;
A
#
# COMPACT_ATOMS: atom_id res chain seq x y z
N MET A 1 15.28 13.33 -11.25
CA MET A 1 14.93 12.44 -10.12
C MET A 1 15.96 12.67 -9.02
N THR A 2 15.52 13.11 -7.84
CA THR A 2 16.38 13.43 -6.70
C THR A 2 16.92 12.14 -6.09
N GLN A 3 18.24 12.04 -5.99
CA GLN A 3 18.93 10.95 -5.31
C GLN A 3 18.58 10.98 -3.80
N LEU A 4 18.40 9.81 -3.18
CA LEU A 4 18.17 9.72 -1.73
C LEU A 4 19.32 10.40 -0.98
N SER A 5 19.00 11.22 0.01
CA SER A 5 20.02 11.86 0.86
C SER A 5 20.74 10.81 1.71
N SER A 6 21.90 11.16 2.28
CA SER A 6 22.69 10.25 3.12
C SER A 6 21.89 9.56 4.25
N PRO A 7 21.03 10.24 5.03
CA PRO A 7 20.22 9.57 6.05
C PRO A 7 19.13 8.66 5.46
N LEU A 8 18.47 9.06 4.36
CA LEU A 8 17.48 8.20 3.69
C LEU A 8 18.15 6.94 3.10
N SER A 9 19.36 7.05 2.58
CA SER A 9 20.08 5.89 2.03
C SER A 9 20.47 4.88 3.11
N GLN A 10 20.79 5.34 4.33
CA GLN A 10 21.01 4.46 5.47
C GLN A 10 19.71 3.78 5.92
N TYR A 11 18.63 4.56 6.01
CA TYR A 11 17.32 4.03 6.36
C TYR A 11 16.85 2.98 5.35
N TRP A 12 17.10 3.20 4.05
CA TRP A 12 16.77 2.24 3.00
C TRP A 12 17.37 0.86 3.22
N GLN A 13 18.58 0.75 3.79
CA GLN A 13 19.15 -0.58 4.08
C GLN A 13 18.32 -1.35 5.12
N THR A 14 17.85 -0.68 6.17
CA THR A 14 16.95 -1.29 7.17
C THR A 14 15.60 -1.64 6.55
N VAL A 15 15.08 -0.80 5.65
CA VAL A 15 13.83 -1.07 4.93
C VAL A 15 13.95 -2.33 4.06
N VAL A 16 15.06 -2.49 3.32
CA VAL A 16 15.32 -3.67 2.49
C VAL A 16 15.40 -4.94 3.31
N GLU A 17 15.98 -4.90 4.52
CA GLU A 17 16.00 -6.06 5.43
C GLU A 17 14.61 -6.44 5.98
N ARG A 18 13.67 -5.50 6.00
CA ARG A 18 12.29 -5.70 6.49
C ARG A 18 11.34 -6.17 5.40
N LEU A 19 11.68 -5.97 4.13
CA LEU A 19 10.84 -6.35 3.01
C LEU A 19 10.74 -7.88 2.87
N PRO A 20 9.55 -8.43 2.55
CA PRO A 20 9.39 -9.86 2.32
C PRO A 20 10.14 -10.32 1.08
N GLU A 21 10.49 -11.61 1.00
CA GLU A 21 11.36 -12.19 -0.03
C GLU A 21 10.87 -11.98 -1.49
N GLY A 22 9.61 -11.59 -1.69
CA GLY A 22 9.06 -11.24 -3.00
C GLY A 22 9.49 -9.87 -3.54
N PHE A 23 9.99 -8.96 -2.69
CA PHE A 23 10.45 -7.65 -3.11
C PHE A 23 11.96 -7.64 -3.33
N THR A 24 12.36 -7.57 -4.59
CA THR A 24 13.76 -7.35 -4.96
C THR A 24 13.98 -5.89 -5.36
N GLU A 25 15.14 -5.34 -5.04
CA GLU A 25 15.52 -3.98 -5.44
C GLU A 25 15.40 -3.72 -6.94
N THR A 26 15.48 -4.75 -7.76
CA THR A 26 15.35 -4.68 -9.22
C THR A 26 13.89 -4.65 -9.68
N SER A 27 12.97 -5.20 -8.87
CA SER A 27 11.53 -5.18 -9.14
C SER A 27 10.89 -3.86 -8.71
N LEU A 28 11.52 -3.11 -7.81
CA LEU A 28 11.02 -1.85 -7.27
C LEU A 28 11.41 -0.66 -8.14
N SER A 29 10.42 0.08 -8.63
CA SER A 29 10.67 1.36 -9.30
C SER A 29 11.35 2.38 -8.38
N ALA A 30 12.05 3.36 -8.96
CA ALA A 30 12.71 4.41 -8.17
C ALA A 30 11.72 5.22 -7.30
N GLN A 31 10.46 5.35 -7.74
CA GLN A 31 9.38 5.96 -6.97
C GLN A 31 8.94 5.07 -5.82
N ALA A 32 8.72 3.77 -6.05
CA ALA A 32 8.40 2.83 -4.98
C ALA A 32 9.47 2.86 -3.86
N LYS A 33 10.76 2.81 -4.22
CA LYS A 33 11.85 2.92 -3.24
C LYS A 33 11.78 4.23 -2.44
N SER A 34 11.51 5.35 -3.12
CA SER A 34 11.40 6.64 -2.46
C SER A 34 10.23 6.69 -1.48
N VAL A 35 9.05 6.19 -1.87
CA VAL A 35 7.85 6.15 -1.02
C VAL A 35 8.06 5.24 0.18
N LEU A 36 8.62 4.05 -0.02
CA LEU A 36 8.91 3.09 1.05
C LEU A 36 9.97 3.62 2.03
N THR A 37 10.98 4.36 1.56
CA THR A 37 11.98 4.99 2.44
C THR A 37 11.44 6.22 3.16
N PHE A 38 10.46 6.90 2.58
CA PHE A 38 9.93 8.15 3.11
C PHE A 38 8.74 7.95 4.06
N SER A 39 7.95 6.89 3.86
CA SER A 39 6.73 6.63 4.61
C SER A 39 6.73 5.22 5.19
N ASP A 40 6.88 5.15 6.51
CA ASP A 40 6.80 3.89 7.26
C ASP A 40 5.41 3.24 7.13
N PHE A 41 4.35 4.05 7.05
CA PHE A 41 3.01 3.55 6.80
C PHE A 41 2.90 2.82 5.45
N ALA A 42 3.49 3.38 4.39
CA ALA A 42 3.49 2.73 3.08
C ALA A 42 4.33 1.45 3.11
N LEU A 43 5.44 1.44 3.84
CA LEU A 43 6.26 0.26 4.05
C LEU A 43 5.47 -0.86 4.75
N ASP A 44 4.88 -0.58 5.91
CA ASP A 44 4.11 -1.58 6.66
C ASP A 44 2.90 -2.09 5.86
N SER A 45 2.25 -1.21 5.10
CA SER A 45 1.13 -1.57 4.22
C SER A 45 1.57 -2.51 3.10
N VAL A 46 2.70 -2.24 2.44
CA VAL A 46 3.24 -3.08 1.35
C VAL A 46 3.77 -4.42 1.89
N ILE A 47 4.27 -4.46 3.13
CA ILE A 47 4.64 -5.71 3.80
C ILE A 47 3.40 -6.58 4.05
N ALA A 48 2.29 -5.98 4.48
CA ALA A 48 1.03 -6.69 4.71
C ALA A 48 0.30 -7.09 3.41
N HIS A 49 0.33 -6.21 2.41
CA HIS A 49 -0.37 -6.31 1.14
C HIS A 49 0.59 -6.00 -0.03
N PRO A 50 1.44 -6.97 -0.41
CA PRO A 50 2.42 -6.79 -1.49
C PRO A 50 1.76 -6.47 -2.85
N GLU A 51 0.51 -6.90 -3.05
CA GLU A 51 -0.29 -6.64 -4.26
C GLU A 51 -0.57 -5.16 -4.50
N TRP A 52 -0.69 -4.34 -3.44
CA TRP A 52 -1.01 -2.91 -3.57
C TRP A 52 0.08 -2.14 -4.29
N LEU A 53 1.34 -2.54 -4.15
CA LEU A 53 2.43 -1.88 -4.86
C LEU A 53 2.34 -2.14 -6.37
N ALA A 54 2.04 -3.37 -6.77
CA ALA A 54 1.86 -3.73 -8.17
C ALA A 54 0.65 -3.00 -8.80
N GLU A 55 -0.42 -2.82 -8.03
CA GLU A 55 -1.58 -2.03 -8.45
C GLU A 55 -1.22 -0.55 -8.64
N LEU A 56 -0.50 0.05 -7.70
CA LEU A 56 -0.04 1.46 -7.81
C LEU A 56 0.92 1.70 -8.97
N GLU A 57 1.79 0.72 -9.29
CA GLU A 57 2.69 0.81 -10.44
C GLU A 57 1.94 0.62 -11.77
N SER A 58 0.91 -0.23 -11.80
CA SER A 58 0.05 -0.46 -12.98
C SER A 58 -0.90 0.70 -13.26
N ALA A 59 -1.53 1.23 -12.21
CA ALA A 59 -2.50 2.31 -12.25
C ALA A 59 -2.06 3.43 -11.32
N SER A 60 -1.35 4.41 -11.87
CA SER A 60 -0.97 5.58 -11.10
C SER A 60 -2.21 6.35 -10.64
N PRO A 61 -2.31 6.70 -9.35
CA PRO A 61 -3.50 7.34 -8.81
C PRO A 61 -3.76 8.69 -9.49
N GLN A 62 -5.03 8.94 -9.80
CA GLN A 62 -5.44 10.15 -10.50
C GLN A 62 -6.09 11.15 -9.54
N ALA A 63 -6.00 12.44 -9.87
CA ALA A 63 -6.54 13.49 -9.01
C ALA A 63 -8.08 13.45 -8.90
N ASP A 64 -8.78 12.77 -9.80
CA ASP A 64 -10.23 12.59 -9.83
C ASP A 64 -10.69 11.21 -9.33
N GLU A 65 -9.76 10.35 -8.92
CA GLU A 65 -10.03 8.98 -8.44
C GLU A 65 -10.92 8.96 -7.19
N TRP A 66 -10.87 10.02 -6.38
CA TRP A 66 -11.73 10.18 -5.19
C TRP A 66 -13.24 10.10 -5.49
N ARG A 67 -13.65 10.35 -6.73
CA ARG A 67 -15.04 10.22 -7.17
C ARG A 67 -15.51 8.77 -7.19
N HIS A 68 -14.59 7.83 -7.37
CA HIS A 68 -14.88 6.39 -7.45
C HIS A 68 -14.86 5.71 -6.08
N TYR A 69 -14.20 6.30 -5.08
CA TYR A 69 -14.06 5.71 -3.75
C TYR A 69 -15.39 5.37 -3.10
N ALA A 70 -16.41 6.23 -3.26
CA ALA A 70 -17.74 5.94 -2.72
C ALA A 70 -18.37 4.68 -3.34
N GLY A 71 -18.18 4.47 -4.64
CA GLY A 71 -18.65 3.28 -5.35
C GLY A 71 -17.91 2.02 -4.92
N TRP A 72 -16.58 2.05 -4.90
CA TRP A 72 -15.76 0.90 -4.46
C TRP A 72 -16.01 0.52 -3.01
N LEU A 73 -16.15 1.52 -2.13
CA LEU A 73 -16.50 1.26 -0.73
C LEU A 73 -17.88 0.61 -0.62
N GLN A 74 -18.86 1.09 -1.38
CA GLN A 74 -20.20 0.52 -1.38
C GLN A 74 -20.24 -0.91 -1.93
N GLU A 75 -19.45 -1.22 -2.96
CA GLU A 75 -19.29 -2.58 -3.49
C GLU A 75 -18.60 -3.52 -2.49
N ALA A 76 -17.54 -3.06 -1.83
CA ALA A 76 -16.85 -3.83 -0.79
C ALA A 76 -17.77 -4.10 0.42
N LEU A 77 -18.57 -3.11 0.81
CA LEU A 77 -19.55 -3.22 1.89
C LEU A 77 -20.80 -4.02 1.51
N ALA A 78 -21.14 -4.12 0.23
CA ALA A 78 -22.30 -4.91 -0.22
C ALA A 78 -22.16 -6.40 0.11
N GLY A 79 -20.93 -6.90 0.28
CA GLY A 79 -20.63 -8.26 0.77
C GLY A 79 -20.58 -8.39 2.30
N VAL A 80 -20.59 -7.29 3.05
CA VAL A 80 -20.56 -7.26 4.51
C VAL A 80 -21.99 -7.24 5.04
N CYS A 81 -22.64 -8.41 5.07
CA CYS A 81 -24.03 -8.54 5.50
C CYS A 81 -24.21 -8.93 6.98
N ASP A 82 -23.13 -9.28 7.71
CA ASP A 82 -23.26 -10.10 8.92
C ASP A 82 -22.84 -9.41 10.23
N ASP A 83 -23.37 -8.22 10.50
CA ASP A 83 -23.44 -7.67 11.87
C ASP A 83 -24.86 -7.19 12.24
N ALA A 84 -25.89 -7.69 11.52
CA ALA A 84 -27.29 -7.41 11.84
C ALA A 84 -28.07 -8.68 12.26
N SER A 85 -27.37 -9.79 12.53
CA SER A 85 -27.96 -11.11 12.80
C SER A 85 -27.70 -11.63 14.22
N ALA A 86 -27.35 -10.79 15.20
CA ALA A 86 -27.05 -11.26 16.57
C ALA A 86 -27.72 -10.46 17.70
N ASP A 87 -28.83 -9.75 17.42
CA ASP A 87 -29.69 -9.18 18.47
C ASP A 87 -31.14 -9.68 18.31
N ALA A 88 -31.32 -11.01 18.34
CA ALA A 88 -32.65 -11.63 18.45
C ALA A 88 -32.57 -13.11 18.87
N VAL A 89 -32.02 -13.42 20.06
CA VAL A 89 -32.42 -14.64 20.79
C VAL A 89 -32.71 -14.24 22.23
N ASN A 90 -34.00 -13.98 22.44
CA ASN A 90 -34.75 -14.01 23.69
C ASN A 90 -34.51 -15.29 24.51
#